data_AF-A0A8J6U6I2-F1
#
_entry.id   AF-A0A8J6U6I2-F1
#
_cell.length_a   1.000
_cell.length_b   1.000
_cell.length_c   1.000
_cell.angle_alpha   90.00
_cell.angle_beta   90.00
_cell.angle_gamma   90.00
#
_symmetry.space_group_name_H-M   'P 1'
#
loop_
_entity.id
_entity.type
_entity.pdbx_description
1 polymer ?
#
loop_
_entity_poly.entity_id
_entity_poly.type
_entity_poly.pdbx_seq_one_letter_code
_entity_poly.pdbx_strand_id
1 'polypeptide(L)' 'RYLRALDIWTTYPRLGFEDALTVAELEETGAPLATFDSDFDDIPGIRRWEPQS' A
#
# COMPACT_ATOMS: atom_id res chain seq x y z
N ARG A 1 12.55 -2.73 0.31
CA ARG A 1 11.60 -2.38 -0.75
C ARG A 1 11.31 -3.44 -1.85
N TYR A 2 12.14 -3.69 -2.88
CA TYR A 2 11.71 -4.51 -4.05
C TYR A 2 11.33 -5.97 -3.76
N LEU A 3 12.13 -6.70 -2.98
CA LEU A 3 11.80 -8.07 -2.59
C LEU A 3 10.52 -8.10 -1.74
N ARG A 4 10.34 -7.12 -0.84
CA ARG A 4 9.13 -6.96 -0.06
C ARG A 4 7.91 -6.70 -0.92
N ALA A 5 8.05 -5.88 -1.98
CA ALA A 5 6.98 -5.66 -2.95
C ALA A 5 6.60 -6.94 -3.70
N LEU A 6 7.56 -7.83 -4.01
CA LEU A 6 7.25 -9.15 -4.60
C LEU A 6 6.46 -10.03 -3.62
N ASP A 7 6.81 -10.04 -2.34
CA ASP A 7 6.05 -10.76 -1.30
C ASP A 7 4.61 -10.21 -1.18
N ILE A 8 4.46 -8.89 -1.20
CA ILE A 8 3.14 -8.22 -1.14
C ILE A 8 2.33 -8.56 -2.40
N TRP A 9 2.93 -8.42 -3.58
CA TRP A 9 2.25 -8.68 -4.86
C TRP A 9 1.77 -10.13 -4.97
N THR A 10 2.58 -11.09 -4.50
CA THR A 10 2.18 -12.50 -4.47
C THR A 10 1.12 -12.81 -3.41
N THR A 11 1.05 -12.03 -2.32
CA THR A 11 0.04 -12.17 -1.26
C THR A 11 -1.30 -11.52 -1.60
N TYR A 12 -1.28 -10.41 -2.36
CA TYR A 12 -2.45 -9.62 -2.73
C TYR A 12 -2.57 -9.54 -4.26
N PRO A 13 -3.11 -10.57 -4.94
CA PRO A 13 -3.11 -10.66 -6.41
C PRO A 13 -3.93 -9.60 -7.13
N ARG A 14 -4.78 -8.86 -6.38
CA ARG A 14 -5.57 -7.74 -6.90
C ARG A 14 -4.72 -6.49 -7.15
N LEU A 15 -3.58 -6.37 -6.46
CA LEU A 15 -2.70 -5.21 -6.59
C LEU A 15 -1.88 -5.28 -7.88
N GLY A 16 -1.72 -4.12 -8.51
CA GLY A 16 -0.62 -3.91 -9.44
C GLY A 16 0.73 -4.07 -8.73
N PHE A 17 1.79 -4.32 -9.50
CA PHE A 17 3.13 -4.40 -8.91
C PHE A 17 3.59 -3.02 -8.37
N GLU A 18 3.15 -1.95 -9.00
CA GLU A 18 3.30 -0.56 -8.58
C GLU A 18 2.62 -0.27 -7.23
N ASP A 19 1.47 -0.89 -6.98
CA ASP A 19 0.76 -0.75 -5.70
C ASP A 19 1.52 -1.50 -4.61
N ALA A 20 2.03 -2.69 -4.92
CA ALA A 20 2.88 -3.43 -3.99
C ALA A 20 4.17 -2.68 -3.62
N LEU A 21 4.76 -1.93 -4.56
CA LEU A 21 5.89 -1.03 -4.31
C LEU A 21 5.52 0.17 -3.43
N THR A 22 4.28 0.63 -3.54
CA THR A 22 3.71 1.69 -2.70
C THR A 22 3.51 1.18 -1.28
N VAL A 23 2.88 0.02 -1.10
CA VAL A 23 2.72 -0.64 0.21
C VAL A 23 4.06 -0.86 0.89
N ALA A 24 5.06 -1.40 0.17
CA ALA A 24 6.39 -1.63 0.73
C ALA A 24 7.07 -0.34 1.23
N GLU A 25 6.85 0.80 0.56
CA GLU A 25 7.36 2.10 1.02
C GLU A 25 6.63 2.60 2.27
N LEU A 26 5.30 2.43 2.30
CA LEU A 26 4.47 2.88 3.41
C LEU A 26 4.71 2.04 4.67
N GLU A 27 5.01 0.74 4.52
CA GLU A 27 5.48 -0.10 5.64
C GLU A 27 6.80 0.42 6.24
N GLU A 28 7.74 0.91 5.41
CA GLU A 28 9.03 1.43 5.85
C GLU A 28 8.90 2.83 6.49
N THR A 29 8.03 3.69 5.95
CA THR A 29 7.91 5.09 6.36
C THR A 29 6.81 5.36 7.39
N GLY A 30 5.80 4.50 7.47
CA GLY A 30 4.58 4.69 8.28
C GLY A 30 3.69 5.85 7.81
N ALA A 31 3.98 6.44 6.65
CA ALA A 31 3.22 7.55 6.10
C ALA A 31 1.79 7.11 5.73
N PRO A 32 0.79 8.00 5.84
CA PRO A 32 -0.54 7.70 5.34
C PRO A 32 -0.60 7.85 3.81
N LEU A 33 -1.46 7.09 3.15
CA LEU A 33 -1.64 7.08 1.69
C LEU A 33 -2.83 7.94 1.27
N ALA A 34 -2.59 8.97 0.48
CA ALA A 34 -3.64 9.71 -0.22
C ALA A 34 -3.92 9.02 -1.56
N THR A 35 -5.06 8.33 -1.66
CA THR A 35 -5.50 7.67 -2.90
C THR A 35 -7.03 7.56 -2.93
N PHE A 36 -7.60 7.52 -4.14
CA PHE A 36 -8.99 7.15 -4.37
C PHE A 36 -9.16 5.64 -4.59
N ASP A 37 -8.07 4.90 -4.74
CA ASP A 37 -8.07 3.47 -4.97
C ASP A 37 -8.39 2.71 -3.68
N SER A 38 -9.42 1.87 -3.72
CA SER A 38 -9.88 1.05 -2.59
C SER A 38 -9.08 -0.23 -2.39
N ASP A 39 -8.21 -0.62 -3.32
CA ASP A 39 -7.53 -1.91 -3.22
C ASP A 39 -6.56 -2.01 -2.02
N PHE A 40 -6.16 -0.87 -1.48
CA PHE A 40 -5.32 -0.71 -0.29
C PHE A 40 -6.06 -0.87 1.05
N ASP A 41 -7.39 -0.82 1.06
CA ASP A 41 -8.19 -0.71 2.29
C ASP A 41 -8.09 -1.94 3.20
N ASP A 42 -7.87 -3.12 2.61
CA ASP A 42 -7.72 -4.39 3.34
C ASP A 42 -6.26 -4.75 3.65
N ILE A 43 -5.31 -3.84 3.44
CA ILE A 43 -3.88 -4.11 3.70
C ILE A 43 -3.53 -3.71 5.14
N PRO A 44 -3.16 -4.67 6.02
CA PRO A 44 -2.85 -4.36 7.41
C PRO A 44 -1.71 -3.36 7.54
N GLY A 45 -1.90 -2.34 8.37
CA GLY A 45 -0.90 -1.31 8.65
C GLY A 45 -0.88 -0.14 7.66
N ILE A 46 -1.59 -0.24 6.53
CA ILE A 46 -1.77 0.88 5.60
C ILE A 46 -2.92 1.76 6.09
N ARG A 47 -2.67 3.08 6.17
CA ARG A 47 -3.64 4.06 6.64
C ARG A 47 -3.97 5.01 5.49
N ARG A 48 -5.25 5.19 5.19
CA ARG A 48 -5.69 6.22 4.24
C ARG A 48 -5.51 7.60 4.88
N TRP A 49 -4.96 8.53 4.11
CA TRP A 49 -4.97 9.94 4.45
C TRP A 49 -6.31 10.55 4.03
N GLU A 50 -6.92 11.33 4.92
CA GLU A 50 -8.12 12.10 4.64
C GLU A 50 -7.81 13.61 4.78
N PRO A 51 -8.31 14.45 3.86
CA PRO A 51 -8.17 15.89 3.98
C PRO A 51 -8.95 16.41 5.19
N GLN A 52 -8.35 17.34 5.95
CA GLN A 52 -9.08 18.06 6.99
C GLN A 52 -10.07 19.04 6.32
N SER A 53 -11.31 19.02 6.81
CA SER A 53 -12.43 19.84 6.32
C SER A 53 -12.22 21.34 6.53
#